data_AF-A0A3D5HY51-F1
#
_entry.id   AF-A0A3D5HY51-F1
#
_cell.length_a   1.000
_cell.length_b   1.000
_cell.length_c   1.000
_cell.angle_alpha   90.00
_cell.angle_beta   90.00
_cell.angle_gamma   90.00
#
_symmetry.space_group_name_H-M   'P 1'
#
loop_
_entity.id
_entity.type
_entity.pdbx_description
1 polymer ?
#
loop_
_entity_poly.entity_id
_entity_poly.type
_entity_poly.pdbx_seq_one_letter_code
_entity_poly.pdbx_strand_id
1 'polypeptide(L)'
;MPDPRPQFPPARSEVEQLQSYSAPLEGRRGMLRLDFNENSVGPSPKVVEAIRSIPAEHYAIYPEYDGLREAFSQSLGGLPCDQIGLFNGVDAALHAICQAYG
;
A
#
# COMPACT_ATOMS: atom_id res chain seq x y z
N MET A 1 -28.65 9.89 -32.93
CA MET A 1 -27.58 8.88 -33.01
C MET A 1 -27.41 8.31 -31.62
N PRO A 2 -27.59 6.99 -31.40
CA PRO A 2 -27.30 6.38 -30.12
C PRO A 2 -25.81 6.54 -29.78
N ASP A 3 -25.51 6.71 -28.49
CA ASP A 3 -24.17 6.90 -27.95
C ASP A 3 -23.26 5.70 -28.28
N PRO A 4 -22.10 5.88 -28.95
CA PRO A 4 -21.25 4.79 -29.41
C PRO A 4 -20.42 4.12 -28.31
N ARG A 5 -20.56 4.52 -27.04
CA ARG A 5 -19.79 3.95 -25.93
C ARG A 5 -20.27 2.52 -25.59
N PRO A 6 -19.34 1.56 -25.39
CA PRO A 6 -19.71 0.22 -24.98
C PRO A 6 -20.47 0.25 -23.65
N GLN A 7 -21.61 -0.45 -23.61
CA GLN A 7 -22.45 -0.52 -22.42
C GLN A 7 -21.79 -1.48 -21.42
N PHE A 8 -21.11 -0.93 -20.43
CA PHE A 8 -20.57 -1.71 -19.32
C PHE A 8 -21.72 -2.22 -18.43
N PRO A 9 -21.58 -3.41 -17.83
CA PRO A 9 -22.53 -3.86 -16.81
C PRO A 9 -22.54 -2.86 -15.65
N PRO A 10 -23.71 -2.56 -15.04
CA PRO A 10 -23.77 -1.70 -13.88
C PRO A 10 -23.01 -2.33 -12.71
N ALA A 11 -22.41 -1.50 -11.84
CA ALA A 11 -21.82 -2.00 -10.61
C ALA A 11 -22.92 -2.47 -9.64
N ARG A 12 -22.52 -3.11 -8.54
CA ARG A 12 -23.45 -3.51 -7.48
C ARG A 12 -24.07 -2.28 -6.85
N SER A 13 -25.35 -2.37 -6.44
CA SER A 13 -26.08 -1.25 -5.83
C SER A 13 -25.37 -0.66 -4.61
N GLU A 14 -24.67 -1.49 -3.83
CA GLU A 14 -23.92 -1.05 -2.65
C GLU A 14 -22.69 -0.19 -3.04
N VAL A 15 -22.08 -0.46 -4.20
CA VAL A 15 -20.96 0.33 -4.72
C VAL A 15 -21.45 1.66 -5.28
N GLU A 16 -22.57 1.66 -5.99
CA GLU A 16 -23.18 2.89 -6.54
C GLU A 16 -23.62 3.88 -5.45
N GLN A 17 -23.97 3.38 -4.27
CA GLN A 17 -24.41 4.19 -3.13
C GLN A 17 -23.28 4.58 -2.18
N LEU A 18 -22.09 3.99 -2.34
CA LEU A 18 -20.95 4.24 -1.46
C LEU A 18 -20.48 5.69 -1.60
N GLN A 19 -20.30 6.39 -0.48
CA GLN A 19 -19.65 7.70 -0.48
C GLN A 19 -18.14 7.52 -0.60
N SER A 20 -17.55 8.17 -1.60
CA SER A 20 -16.10 8.11 -1.84
C SER A 20 -15.31 8.70 -0.68
N TYR A 21 -14.18 8.07 -0.35
CA TYR A 21 -13.18 8.69 0.53
C TYR A 21 -12.66 9.99 -0.10
N SER A 22 -12.60 11.05 0.71
CA SER A 22 -12.15 12.38 0.27
C SER A 22 -11.00 12.85 1.15
N ALA A 23 -9.81 12.94 0.56
CA ALA A 23 -8.61 13.46 1.22
C ALA A 23 -8.16 14.82 0.60
N PRO A 24 -7.50 15.70 1.38
CA PRO A 24 -6.92 16.94 0.87
C PRO A 24 -5.96 16.75 -0.33
N LEU A 25 -6.16 17.57 -1.38
CA LEU A 25 -5.53 17.48 -2.70
C LEU A 25 -4.03 17.88 -2.74
N GLU A 26 -3.44 17.70 -3.93
CA GLU A 26 -2.07 18.05 -4.35
C GLU A 26 -1.72 19.56 -4.20
N GLY A 27 -0.54 19.97 -4.66
CA GLY A 27 -0.12 21.38 -4.63
C GLY A 27 0.47 21.86 -3.30
N ARG A 28 0.64 20.96 -2.34
CA ARG A 28 1.15 21.28 -0.99
C ARG A 28 2.67 21.13 -0.86
N ARG A 29 3.39 21.04 -1.97
CA ARG A 29 4.85 20.92 -1.98
C ARG A 29 5.46 22.24 -1.51
N GLY A 30 6.38 22.18 -0.56
CA GLY A 30 7.02 23.36 0.04
C GLY A 30 6.26 23.95 1.23
N MET A 31 5.09 23.41 1.60
CA MET A 31 4.37 23.79 2.83
C MET A 31 4.81 22.93 4.02
N LEU A 32 4.61 23.44 5.24
CA LEU A 32 4.67 22.63 6.46
C LEU A 32 3.43 21.72 6.53
N ARG A 33 3.64 20.41 6.57
CA ARG A 33 2.57 19.39 6.58
C ARG A 33 2.52 18.69 7.92
N LEU A 34 1.40 18.83 8.64
CA LEU A 34 1.17 18.26 9.99
C LEU A 34 -0.21 17.58 10.11
N ASP A 35 -0.84 17.29 8.97
CA ASP A 35 -2.23 16.83 8.88
C ASP A 35 -2.37 15.32 8.63
N PHE A 36 -1.32 14.65 8.13
CA PHE A 36 -1.34 13.21 7.78
C PHE A 36 -0.40 12.33 8.61
N ASN A 37 0.15 12.84 9.72
CA ASN A 37 1.07 12.10 10.61
C ASN A 37 2.29 11.48 9.89
N GLU A 38 2.74 12.10 8.80
CA GLU A 38 3.93 11.66 8.08
C GLU A 38 5.18 11.92 8.92
N ASN A 39 6.16 11.02 8.82
CA ASN A 39 7.47 11.25 9.44
C ASN A 39 8.18 12.42 8.73
N SER A 40 8.55 13.47 9.48
CA SER A 40 9.17 14.68 8.94
C SER A 40 10.66 14.59 8.63
N VAL A 41 11.33 13.53 9.11
CA VAL A 41 12.77 13.27 8.90
C VAL A 41 13.00 12.40 7.65
N GLY A 42 12.02 11.58 7.28
CA GLY A 42 12.13 10.62 6.19
C GLY A 42 12.75 9.28 6.64
N PRO A 43 13.02 8.37 5.69
CA PRO A 43 13.55 7.04 6.00
C PRO A 43 15.04 7.09 6.36
N SER A 44 15.54 6.00 6.95
CA SER A 44 16.97 5.81 7.21
C SER A 44 17.82 5.93 5.93
N PRO A 45 19.05 6.49 5.99
CA PRO A 45 19.96 6.53 4.84
C PRO A 45 20.19 5.16 4.19
N LYS A 46 20.22 4.08 4.99
CA LYS A 46 20.37 2.70 4.50
C LYS A 46 19.21 2.27 3.60
N VAL A 47 17.98 2.73 3.88
CA VAL A 47 16.80 2.44 3.06
C VAL A 47 16.91 3.17 1.71
N VAL A 48 17.34 4.43 1.73
CA VAL A 48 17.55 5.21 0.50
C VAL A 48 18.63 4.57 -0.38
N GLU A 49 19.73 4.15 0.23
CA GLU A 49 20.81 3.43 -0.46
C GLU A 49 20.32 2.11 -1.06
N ALA A 50 19.61 1.29 -0.27
CA ALA A 50 19.07 0.02 -0.74
C ALA A 50 18.14 0.20 -1.96
N ILE A 51 17.20 1.15 -1.90
CA ILE A 51 16.30 1.44 -3.03
C ILE A 51 17.08 1.89 -4.27
N ARG A 52 18.08 2.77 -4.11
CA ARG A 52 18.91 3.24 -5.22
C ARG A 52 19.79 2.14 -5.83
N SER A 53 20.14 1.12 -5.04
CA SER A 53 20.99 0.02 -5.47
C SER A 53 20.24 -1.10 -6.21
N ILE A 54 18.91 -1.03 -6.32
CA ILE A 54 18.11 -2.06 -7.02
C ILE A 54 18.52 -2.08 -8.51
N PRO A 55 19.03 -3.23 -9.02
CA PRO A 55 19.43 -3.35 -10.42
C PRO A 55 18.26 -3.19 -11.39
N ALA A 56 18.51 -2.68 -12.60
CA ALA A 56 17.48 -2.42 -13.59
C ALA A 56 16.75 -3.70 -14.02
N GLU A 57 17.48 -4.81 -14.11
CA GLU A 57 16.98 -6.14 -14.43
C GLU A 57 15.95 -6.67 -13.40
N HIS A 58 16.02 -6.23 -12.14
CA HIS A 58 15.06 -6.65 -11.11
C HIS A 58 13.66 -6.06 -11.36
N TYR A 59 13.54 -4.94 -12.07
CA TYR A 59 12.24 -4.36 -12.43
C TYR A 59 11.54 -5.12 -13.56
N ALA A 60 12.26 -5.99 -14.27
CA ALA A 60 11.72 -6.81 -15.35
C ALA A 60 11.23 -8.18 -14.88
N ILE A 61 11.33 -8.49 -13.58
CA ILE A 61 10.96 -9.77 -12.98
C ILE A 61 10.01 -9.58 -11.80
N TYR A 62 9.29 -10.64 -11.44
CA TYR A 62 8.53 -10.65 -10.19
C TYR A 62 9.49 -10.64 -8.99
N PRO A 63 9.16 -9.92 -7.91
CA PRO A 63 10.02 -9.83 -6.74
C PRO A 63 10.05 -11.14 -5.94
N GLU A 64 11.14 -11.32 -5.20
CA GLU A 64 11.26 -12.34 -4.16
C GLU A 64 10.81 -11.73 -2.81
N TYR A 65 10.14 -12.53 -1.99
CA TYR A 65 9.53 -12.07 -0.72
C TYR A 65 10.17 -12.71 0.52
N ASP A 66 11.22 -13.49 0.33
CA ASP A 66 11.88 -14.26 1.39
C ASP A 66 12.70 -13.36 2.32
N GLY A 67 12.79 -13.74 3.59
CA GLY A 67 13.63 -13.07 4.60
C GLY A 67 12.97 -11.86 5.28
N LEU A 68 11.94 -11.25 4.70
CA LEU A 68 11.29 -10.08 5.30
C LEU A 68 10.51 -10.44 6.58
N ARG A 69 9.84 -11.60 6.61
CA ARG A 69 9.12 -12.06 7.81
C ARG A 69 10.08 -12.35 8.96
N GLU A 70 11.23 -12.95 8.66
CA GLU A 70 12.28 -13.28 9.62
C GLU A 70 12.92 -12.00 10.18
N ALA A 71 13.25 -11.03 9.33
CA ALA A 71 13.79 -9.75 9.76
C ALA A 71 12.81 -8.98 10.65
N PHE A 72 11.51 -9.00 10.31
CA PHE A 72 10.46 -8.36 11.10
C PHE A 72 10.18 -9.10 12.41
N SER A 73 10.19 -10.44 12.40
CA SER A 73 10.12 -11.27 13.61
C SER A 73 11.21 -10.89 14.61
N GLN A 74 12.46 -10.78 14.15
CA GLN A 74 13.60 -10.41 14.98
C GLN A 74 13.47 -9.00 15.57
N SER A 75 13.00 -8.03 14.79
CA SER A 75 12.82 -6.65 15.27
C SER A 75 11.74 -6.51 16.35
N LEU A 76 10.77 -7.44 16.37
CA LEU A 76 9.70 -7.51 17.37
C LEU A 76 10.00 -8.43 18.56
N GLY A 77 11.24 -8.89 18.73
CA GLY A 77 11.64 -9.74 19.85
C GLY A 77 11.37 -11.24 19.65
N GLY A 78 11.25 -11.69 18.40
CA GLY A 78 11.18 -13.12 18.05
C GLY A 78 9.76 -13.68 17.92
N LEU A 79 8.81 -12.89 17.42
CA LEU A 79 7.46 -13.38 17.13
C LEU A 79 7.49 -14.51 16.09
N PRO A 80 6.73 -15.62 16.24
CA PRO A 80 6.69 -16.68 15.24
C PRO A 80 6.32 -16.15 13.83
N CYS A 81 7.06 -16.55 12.80
CA CYS A 81 6.86 -16.05 11.43
C CYS A 81 5.48 -16.38 10.85
N ASP A 82 4.83 -17.46 11.31
CA ASP A 82 3.47 -17.85 10.92
C ASP A 82 2.38 -16.92 11.49
N GLN A 83 2.74 -16.05 12.44
CA GLN A 83 1.89 -14.98 12.96
C GLN A 83 2.11 -13.65 12.24
N ILE A 84 2.96 -13.60 11.20
CA ILE A 84 3.30 -12.37 10.48
C ILE A 84 2.74 -12.41 9.06
N GLY A 85 1.71 -11.59 8.82
CA GLY A 85 1.22 -11.28 7.48
C GLY A 85 1.95 -10.06 6.89
N LEU A 86 2.38 -10.16 5.63
CA LEU A 86 2.98 -9.05 4.90
C LEU A 86 1.97 -8.49 3.89
N PHE A 87 1.77 -7.17 3.91
CA PHE A 87 0.79 -6.48 3.09
C PHE A 87 1.37 -5.17 2.54
N ASN A 88 0.85 -4.72 1.39
CA ASN A 88 1.21 -3.41 0.83
C ASN A 88 0.44 -2.30 1.54
N GLY A 89 0.90 -1.94 2.74
CA GLY A 89 0.23 -0.98 3.61
C GLY A 89 -0.93 -1.59 4.41
N VAL A 90 -1.40 -0.83 5.40
CA VAL A 90 -2.44 -1.28 6.36
C VAL A 90 -3.79 -1.49 5.69
N ASP A 91 -4.13 -0.71 4.67
CA ASP A 91 -5.42 -0.82 3.96
C ASP A 91 -5.58 -2.18 3.29
N ALA A 92 -4.50 -2.72 2.71
CA ALA A 92 -4.52 -4.06 2.13
C ALA A 92 -4.74 -5.15 3.19
N ALA A 93 -4.19 -4.97 4.40
CA ALA A 93 -4.41 -5.89 5.51
C ALA A 93 -5.86 -5.82 6.01
N LEU A 94 -6.40 -4.61 6.19
CA LEU A 94 -7.80 -4.40 6.58
C LEU A 94 -8.77 -4.99 5.54
N HIS A 95 -8.49 -4.78 4.26
CA HIS A 95 -9.28 -5.35 3.17
C HIS A 95 -9.29 -6.88 3.22
N ALA A 96 -8.12 -7.51 3.40
CA ALA A 96 -8.01 -8.97 3.50
C ALA A 96 -8.80 -9.52 4.70
N ILE A 97 -8.77 -8.83 5.84
CA ILE A 97 -9.54 -9.21 7.03
C ILE A 97 -11.05 -9.13 6.74
N CYS A 98 -11.52 -8.03 6.15
CA CYS A 98 -12.93 -7.89 5.78
C CYS A 98 -13.37 -8.95 4.75
N GLN A 99 -12.51 -9.35 3.81
CA GLN A 99 -12.83 -10.43 2.87
C GLN A 99 -12.91 -11.80 3.53
N ALA A 100 -12.07 -12.05 4.54
CA ALA A 100 -12.00 -13.35 5.21
C ALA A 100 -13.16 -13.56 6.22
N TYR A 101 -13.65 -12.48 6.83
CA TYR A 101 -14.59 -12.56 7.97
C TYR A 101 -15.82 -11.65 7.88
N GLY A 102 -15.91 -10.77 6.89
CA GLY A 102 -16.99 -9.80 6.73
C GLY A 102 -18.17 -10.28 5.90
#